data_AF-A0A5J5SFH6-F1
#
_entry.id   AF-A0A5J5SFH6-F1
#
_cell.length_a   1.000
_cell.length_b   1.000
_cell.length_c   1.000
_cell.angle_alpha   90.00
_cell.angle_beta   90.00
_cell.angle_gamma   90.00
#
_symmetry.space_group_name_H-M   'P 1'
#
loop_
_entity.id
_entity.type
_entity.pdbx_description
1 polymer ?
#
loop_
_entity_poly.entity_id
_entity_poly.type
_entity_poly.pdbx_seq_one_letter_code
_entity_poly.pdbx_strand_id
1 'polypeptide(L)'
;MGFIHSRAAYYPNSDEHGTDVGACGFGSFGATINGGDVSAASDLYRNGVGCGDCYQVRCTNSHYCSDKGVTVVITDQGSGPNTDFILSRRAFGRMAQTKDAAASLLALGVVDIEYRRVSCSYPNKNITIKIDENSNYPYYLAFILWYQQGDKDITAVQLCETQNF
;
A
#
# COMPACT_ATOMS: atom_id res chain seq x y z
N MET A 1 -17.53 -1.16 -9.68
CA MET A 1 -16.93 -2.48 -9.40
C MET A 1 -17.35 -2.90 -7.99
N GLY A 2 -17.71 -4.17 -7.82
CA GLY A 2 -18.05 -4.75 -6.52
C GLY A 2 -16.80 -5.04 -5.69
N PHE A 3 -17.01 -5.47 -4.44
CA PHE A 3 -15.93 -5.97 -3.60
C PHE A 3 -15.55 -7.41 -3.98
N ILE A 4 -14.28 -7.75 -3.77
CA ILE A 4 -13.73 -9.10 -3.90
C ILE A 4 -13.46 -9.62 -2.49
N HIS A 5 -13.89 -10.85 -2.20
CA HIS A 5 -13.66 -11.49 -0.90
C HIS A 5 -12.28 -12.13 -0.84
N SER A 6 -11.60 -11.95 0.28
CA SER A 6 -10.28 -12.52 0.56
C SER A 6 -10.02 -12.57 2.06
N ARG A 7 -8.76 -12.69 2.46
CA ARG A 7 -8.30 -12.64 3.85
C ARG A 7 -7.11 -11.70 3.95
N ALA A 8 -6.95 -11.11 5.13
CA ALA A 8 -5.81 -10.27 5.45
C ALA A 8 -5.16 -10.71 6.76
N ALA A 9 -3.84 -10.53 6.82
CA ALA A 9 -3.04 -10.56 8.03
C ALA A 9 -2.41 -9.19 8.27
N TYR A 10 -1.51 -9.07 9.27
CA TYR A 10 -0.73 -7.85 9.49
C TYR A 10 0.73 -8.12 9.89
N TYR A 11 1.61 -7.15 9.63
CA TYR A 11 2.99 -7.18 10.13
C TYR A 11 3.06 -6.78 11.61
N PRO A 12 3.67 -7.56 12.52
CA PRO A 12 3.63 -7.28 13.95
C PRO A 12 4.35 -5.97 14.36
N ASN A 13 5.42 -5.58 13.68
CA ASN A 13 6.24 -4.41 14.04
C ASN A 13 5.84 -3.15 13.24
N SER A 14 4.55 -2.88 13.14
CA SER A 14 4.00 -1.80 12.29
C SER A 14 2.83 -1.06 12.95
N ASP A 15 2.95 -0.81 14.26
CA ASP A 15 1.91 -0.21 15.12
C ASP A 15 1.52 1.21 14.68
N GLU A 16 2.51 2.04 14.33
CA GLU A 16 2.28 3.43 13.90
C GLU A 16 2.33 3.59 12.38
N HIS A 17 3.23 2.86 11.72
CA HIS A 17 3.55 2.97 10.29
C HIS A 17 3.86 1.59 9.71
N GLY A 18 3.96 1.48 8.39
CA GLY A 18 4.45 0.28 7.72
C GLY A 18 5.93 -0.01 8.01
N THR A 19 6.50 -0.96 7.27
CA THR A 19 7.94 -1.27 7.34
C THR A 19 8.72 -0.44 6.34
N ASP A 20 9.94 -0.03 6.72
CA ASP A 20 10.82 0.77 5.84
C ASP A 20 11.34 -0.03 4.63
N VAL A 21 11.26 -1.36 4.69
CA VAL A 21 11.67 -2.26 3.63
C VAL A 21 10.43 -2.88 3.01
N GLY A 22 10.34 -2.79 1.68
CA GLY A 22 9.30 -3.41 0.89
C GLY A 22 9.69 -3.48 -0.59
N ALA A 23 9.10 -4.42 -1.32
CA ALA A 23 9.40 -4.73 -2.71
C ALA A 23 9.14 -3.57 -3.70
N CYS A 24 8.46 -2.50 -3.28
CA CYS A 24 8.26 -1.29 -4.10
C CYS A 24 9.42 -0.29 -4.02
N GLY A 25 10.43 -0.52 -3.18
CA GLY A 25 11.62 0.33 -3.11
C GLY A 25 11.39 1.74 -2.52
N PHE A 26 10.22 1.99 -1.90
CA PHE A 26 9.89 3.31 -1.37
C PHE A 26 10.71 3.70 -0.13
N GLY A 27 11.34 2.76 0.57
CA GLY A 27 12.08 3.03 1.80
C GLY A 27 11.16 3.51 2.93
N SER A 28 11.68 4.35 3.81
CA SER A 28 10.91 4.98 4.90
C SER A 28 9.73 5.84 4.44
N PHE A 29 9.75 6.33 3.20
CA PHE A 29 8.57 6.96 2.60
C PHE A 29 7.42 5.96 2.43
N GLY A 30 7.73 4.72 2.03
CA GLY A 30 6.75 3.65 1.92
C GLY A 30 6.10 3.29 3.24
N ALA A 31 6.85 3.33 4.35
CA ALA A 31 6.30 3.11 5.68
C ALA A 31 5.25 4.16 6.08
N THR A 32 5.43 5.41 5.64
CA THR A 32 4.68 6.58 6.12
C THR A 32 3.63 7.12 5.15
N ILE A 33 3.66 6.70 3.88
CA ILE A 33 2.67 7.11 2.89
C ILE A 33 1.26 6.77 3.39
N ASN A 34 0.29 7.65 3.08
CA ASN A 34 -1.09 7.52 3.55
C ASN A 34 -1.20 7.39 5.09
N GLY A 35 -0.28 8.04 5.83
CA GLY A 35 -0.25 8.01 7.29
C GLY A 35 0.09 6.65 7.88
N GLY A 36 0.74 5.78 7.10
CA GLY A 36 1.09 4.42 7.51
C GLY A 36 0.00 3.38 7.28
N ASP A 37 -1.12 3.76 6.65
CA ASP A 37 -2.12 2.80 6.19
C ASP A 37 -1.64 2.19 4.86
N VAL A 38 -0.80 1.16 4.97
CA VAL A 38 -0.11 0.50 3.85
C VAL A 38 -0.23 -1.01 3.93
N SER A 39 0.12 -1.70 2.85
CA SER A 39 0.05 -3.16 2.77
C SER A 39 1.11 -3.73 1.83
N ALA A 40 1.54 -4.95 2.15
CA ALA A 40 2.02 -5.87 1.14
C ALA A 40 0.82 -6.50 0.41
N ALA A 41 0.98 -6.85 -0.86
CA ALA A 41 -0.03 -7.59 -1.61
C ALA A 41 0.53 -8.84 -2.28
N SER A 42 -0.34 -9.82 -2.48
CA SER A 42 -0.07 -11.02 -3.27
C SER A 42 -0.15 -10.69 -4.78
N ASP A 43 -1.13 -11.24 -5.50
CA ASP A 43 -1.27 -11.08 -6.96
C ASP A 43 -1.45 -9.62 -7.41
N LEU A 44 -1.91 -8.73 -6.52
CA LEU A 44 -2.08 -7.30 -6.83
C LEU A 44 -0.75 -6.53 -6.92
N TYR A 45 0.36 -7.08 -6.41
CA TYR A 45 1.69 -6.49 -6.60
C TYR A 45 2.08 -6.42 -8.08
N ARG A 46 1.65 -7.40 -8.89
CA ARG A 46 1.81 -7.42 -10.36
C ARG A 46 3.23 -7.08 -10.84
N ASN A 47 4.23 -7.73 -10.26
CA ASN A 47 5.65 -7.48 -10.55
C ASN A 47 6.03 -5.99 -10.46
N GLY A 48 5.49 -5.28 -9.47
CA GLY A 48 5.77 -3.87 -9.22
C GLY A 48 4.79 -2.89 -9.89
N VAL A 49 3.98 -3.32 -10.87
CA VAL A 49 2.96 -2.45 -11.50
C VAL A 49 1.92 -1.98 -10.47
N GLY A 50 1.64 -2.79 -9.45
CA GLY A 50 0.73 -2.43 -8.38
C GLY A 50 1.32 -1.52 -7.30
N CYS A 51 2.61 -1.19 -7.35
CA CYS A 51 3.23 -0.32 -6.37
C CYS A 51 2.61 1.08 -6.40
N GLY A 52 2.15 1.55 -5.24
CA GLY A 52 1.43 2.81 -5.12
C GLY A 52 -0.09 2.71 -5.35
N ASP A 53 -0.62 1.55 -5.74
CA ASP A 53 -2.07 1.37 -5.88
C ASP A 53 -2.80 1.48 -4.54
N CYS A 54 -4.01 2.05 -4.56
CA CYS A 54 -4.87 2.15 -3.39
C CYS A 54 -6.03 1.16 -3.44
N TYR A 55 -6.27 0.51 -2.30
CA TYR A 55 -7.39 -0.41 -2.10
C TYR A 55 -8.16 -0.03 -0.86
N GLN A 56 -9.49 0.01 -0.96
CA GLN A 56 -10.34 0.00 0.21
C GLN A 56 -10.47 -1.44 0.68
N VAL A 57 -10.11 -1.70 1.94
CA VAL A 57 -10.16 -3.02 2.58
C VAL A 57 -11.10 -2.94 3.78
N ARG A 58 -12.07 -3.84 3.84
CA ARG A 58 -13.06 -3.97 4.93
C ARG A 58 -12.98 -5.37 5.48
N CYS A 59 -12.94 -5.54 6.80
CA CYS A 59 -13.22 -6.84 7.37
C CYS A 59 -14.73 -7.12 7.38
N THR A 60 -15.13 -8.39 7.39
CA THR A 60 -16.53 -8.78 7.11
C THR A 60 -17.36 -9.11 8.36
N ASN A 61 -16.73 -9.31 9.52
CA ASN A 61 -17.44 -9.60 10.77
C ASN A 61 -18.00 -8.31 11.41
N SER A 62 -19.30 -8.08 11.26
CA SER A 62 -19.98 -6.87 11.76
C SER A 62 -19.89 -6.65 13.28
N HIS A 63 -19.52 -7.67 14.07
CA HIS A 63 -19.25 -7.48 15.49
C HIS A 63 -18.02 -6.61 15.74
N TYR A 64 -17.03 -6.68 14.84
CA TYR A 64 -15.77 -5.94 14.97
C TYR A 64 -15.60 -4.85 13.92
N CYS A 65 -16.15 -5.06 12.73
CA CYS A 65 -15.77 -4.34 11.52
C CYS A 65 -16.59 -3.08 11.28
N SER A 66 -15.91 -2.05 10.83
CA SER A 66 -16.53 -0.83 10.30
C SER A 66 -16.93 -1.03 8.84
N ASP A 67 -18.10 -0.52 8.46
CA ASP A 67 -18.54 -0.50 7.07
C ASP A 67 -17.68 0.37 6.16
N LYS A 68 -16.88 1.28 6.73
CA LYS A 68 -15.96 2.10 5.95
C LYS A 68 -14.66 1.38 5.63
N GLY A 69 -14.23 0.46 6.49
CA GLY A 69 -12.88 -0.14 6.40
C GLY A 69 -11.76 0.90 6.42
N VAL A 70 -10.66 0.58 5.74
CA VAL A 70 -9.47 1.43 5.60
C VAL A 70 -9.05 1.47 4.14
N THR A 71 -8.51 2.61 3.68
CA THR A 71 -7.83 2.68 2.39
C THR A 71 -6.34 2.45 2.64
N VAL A 72 -5.74 1.47 1.98
CA VAL A 72 -4.30 1.19 2.06
C VAL A 72 -3.60 1.42 0.74
N VAL A 73 -2.30 1.74 0.81
CA VAL A 73 -1.40 1.82 -0.35
C VAL A 73 -0.56 0.54 -0.42
N ILE A 74 -0.40 -0.03 -1.62
CA ILE A 74 0.52 -1.15 -1.83
C ILE A 74 1.96 -0.64 -1.86
N THR A 75 2.77 -1.09 -0.90
CA THR A 75 4.17 -0.67 -0.76
C THR A 75 5.14 -1.85 -0.71
N ASP A 76 4.62 -3.07 -0.77
CA ASP A 76 5.39 -4.30 -0.64
C ASP A 76 4.70 -5.47 -1.37
N GLN A 77 5.42 -6.57 -1.56
CA GLN A 77 4.92 -7.85 -2.04
C GLN A 77 4.90 -8.84 -0.87
N GLY A 78 3.78 -9.50 -0.65
CA GLY A 78 3.72 -10.50 0.40
C GLY A 78 2.36 -11.18 0.49
N SER A 79 2.39 -12.44 0.93
CA SER A 79 1.19 -13.24 1.19
C SER A 79 1.44 -14.17 2.37
N GLY A 80 0.51 -14.21 3.31
CA GLY A 80 0.36 -15.31 4.25
C GLY A 80 -0.44 -16.48 3.64
N PRO A 81 -0.67 -17.55 4.41
CA PRO A 81 -1.50 -18.67 3.98
C PRO A 81 -2.93 -18.22 3.66
N ASN A 82 -3.27 -18.20 2.36
CA ASN A 82 -4.56 -17.78 1.82
C ASN A 82 -4.94 -16.33 2.17
N THR A 83 -4.01 -15.37 2.10
CA THR A 83 -4.29 -13.94 2.27
C THR A 83 -3.78 -13.14 1.08
N ASP A 84 -4.60 -12.23 0.55
CA ASP A 84 -4.15 -11.32 -0.52
C ASP A 84 -3.43 -10.08 0.00
N PHE A 85 -3.63 -9.76 1.29
CA PHE A 85 -3.07 -8.58 1.94
C PHE A 85 -2.35 -8.94 3.24
N ILE A 86 -1.17 -8.34 3.44
CA ILE A 86 -0.53 -8.22 4.76
C ILE A 86 -0.46 -6.72 5.07
N LEU A 87 -1.41 -6.25 5.87
CA LEU A 87 -1.57 -4.84 6.21
C LEU A 87 -0.50 -4.40 7.23
N SER A 88 -0.26 -3.09 7.32
CA SER A 88 0.32 -2.56 8.57
C SER A 88 -0.64 -2.85 9.73
N ARG A 89 -0.10 -3.06 10.93
CA ARG A 89 -0.86 -3.33 12.15
C ARG A 89 -1.83 -2.19 12.44
N ARG A 90 -1.41 -0.95 12.16
CA ARG A 90 -2.26 0.23 12.13
C ARG A 90 -3.46 0.07 11.20
N ALA A 91 -3.23 -0.20 9.91
CA ALA A 91 -4.30 -0.35 8.93
C ALA A 91 -5.27 -1.47 9.32
N PHE A 92 -4.73 -2.59 9.78
CA PHE A 92 -5.51 -3.75 10.22
C PHE A 92 -6.47 -3.39 11.35
N GLY A 93 -5.97 -2.71 12.39
CA GLY A 93 -6.81 -2.22 13.50
C GLY A 93 -7.85 -1.18 13.06
N ARG A 94 -7.53 -0.34 12.07
CA ARG A 94 -8.46 0.69 11.54
C ARG A 94 -9.62 0.13 10.72
N MET A 95 -9.61 -1.15 10.37
CA MET A 95 -10.80 -1.82 9.84
C MET A 95 -11.91 -1.93 10.90
N ALA A 96 -11.59 -1.83 12.19
CA ALA A 96 -12.56 -1.97 13.27
C ALA A 96 -13.45 -0.73 13.47
N GLN A 97 -14.63 -0.95 14.04
CA GLN A 97 -15.55 0.13 14.42
C GLN A 97 -15.15 0.88 15.70
N THR A 98 -14.43 0.21 16.62
CA THR A 98 -13.99 0.79 17.89
C THR A 98 -12.57 0.33 18.22
N LYS A 99 -11.92 0.97 19.20
CA LYS A 99 -10.59 0.57 19.69
C LYS A 99 -10.58 -0.83 20.30
N ASP A 100 -11.63 -1.19 21.05
CA ASP A 100 -11.75 -2.53 21.66
C ASP A 100 -11.97 -3.61 20.59
N ALA A 101 -12.76 -3.29 19.55
CA ALA A 101 -12.91 -4.14 18.40
C ALA A 101 -11.59 -4.27 17.60
N ALA A 102 -10.79 -3.20 17.52
CA ALA A 102 -9.47 -3.25 16.89
C ALA A 102 -8.52 -4.20 17.64
N ALA A 103 -8.49 -4.15 18.98
CA ALA A 103 -7.73 -5.09 19.79
C ALA A 103 -8.20 -6.54 19.56
N SER A 104 -9.52 -6.74 19.46
CA SER A 104 -10.11 -8.04 19.16
C SER A 104 -9.73 -8.54 17.75
N LEU A 105 -9.80 -7.69 16.72
CA LEU A 105 -9.34 -8.04 15.37
C LEU A 105 -7.86 -8.44 15.39
N LEU A 106 -7.01 -7.63 16.01
CA LEU A 106 -5.57 -7.89 16.09
C LEU A 106 -5.25 -9.23 16.76
N ALA A 107 -6.05 -9.64 17.76
CA ALA A 107 -5.91 -10.92 18.43
C ALA A 107 -6.29 -12.13 17.54
N LEU A 108 -7.13 -11.94 16.53
CA LEU A 108 -7.48 -12.99 15.55
C LEU A 108 -6.31 -13.31 14.59
N GLY A 109 -5.41 -12.35 14.36
CA GLY A 109 -4.24 -12.48 13.49
C GLY A 109 -4.57 -12.45 12.00
N VAL A 110 -5.49 -13.31 11.54
CA VAL A 110 -5.97 -13.38 10.15
C VAL A 110 -7.49 -13.27 10.13
N VAL A 111 -8.04 -12.37 9.31
CA VAL A 111 -9.48 -12.13 9.21
C VAL A 111 -9.96 -12.16 7.78
N ASP A 112 -11.22 -12.53 7.60
CA ASP A 112 -11.89 -12.41 6.30
C ASP A 112 -12.15 -10.93 5.99
N ILE A 113 -11.84 -10.56 4.76
CA ILE A 113 -11.98 -9.22 4.23
C ILE A 113 -12.75 -9.22 2.92
N GLU A 114 -13.18 -8.03 2.55
CA GLU A 114 -13.56 -7.70 1.21
C GLU A 114 -12.78 -6.44 0.78
N TYR A 115 -12.35 -6.39 -0.47
CA TYR A 115 -11.56 -5.26 -0.98
C TYR A 115 -11.98 -4.82 -2.38
N ARG A 116 -11.64 -3.59 -2.73
CA ARG A 116 -11.77 -3.05 -4.09
C ARG A 116 -10.73 -1.98 -4.35
N ARG A 117 -10.32 -1.84 -5.60
CA ARG A 117 -9.43 -0.74 -6.03
C ARG A 117 -10.16 0.60 -5.90
N VAL A 118 -9.46 1.63 -5.43
CA VAL A 118 -9.96 3.00 -5.29
C VAL A 118 -8.90 3.99 -5.75
N SER A 119 -9.31 5.22 -6.08
CA SER A 119 -8.36 6.28 -6.41
C SER A 119 -7.49 6.67 -5.22
N CYS A 120 -6.18 6.72 -5.42
CA CYS A 120 -5.26 7.34 -4.48
C CYS A 120 -5.45 8.86 -4.46
N SER A 121 -5.38 9.47 -3.27
CA SER A 121 -5.51 10.91 -3.08
C SER A 121 -4.43 11.40 -2.11
N TYR A 122 -3.60 12.33 -2.58
CA TYR A 122 -2.53 12.95 -1.80
C TYR A 122 -2.66 14.48 -1.89
N PRO A 123 -3.60 15.09 -1.13
CA PRO A 123 -3.87 16.52 -1.22
C PRO A 123 -2.60 17.36 -1.04
N ASN A 124 -2.45 18.37 -1.91
CA ASN A 124 -1.30 19.28 -1.93
C ASN A 124 0.06 18.59 -2.23
N LYS A 125 0.04 17.41 -2.83
CA LYS A 125 1.24 16.73 -3.35
C LYS A 125 1.17 16.62 -4.86
N ASN A 126 2.33 16.77 -5.49
CA ASN A 126 2.54 16.47 -6.91
C ASN A 126 3.25 15.13 -7.03
N ILE A 127 3.12 14.50 -8.21
CA ILE A 127 3.97 13.36 -8.57
C ILE A 127 5.42 13.80 -8.42
N THR A 128 6.19 13.02 -7.67
CA THR A 128 7.59 13.33 -7.35
C THR A 128 8.48 12.23 -7.91
N ILE A 129 9.55 12.62 -8.59
CA ILE A 129 10.57 11.70 -9.09
C ILE A 129 11.71 11.69 -8.07
N LYS A 130 11.87 10.60 -7.32
CA LYS A 130 13.02 10.40 -6.44
C LYS A 130 14.10 9.64 -7.20
N ILE A 131 15.29 10.24 -7.33
CA ILE A 131 16.45 9.54 -7.86
C ILE A 131 16.91 8.48 -6.86
N ASP A 132 17.13 7.26 -7.36
CA ASP A 132 17.66 6.17 -6.55
C ASP A 132 19.12 6.45 -6.20
N GLU A 133 19.52 6.14 -4.97
CA GLU A 133 20.88 6.40 -4.47
C GLU A 133 21.96 5.61 -5.20
N ASN A 134 21.59 4.50 -5.86
CA ASN A 134 22.51 3.71 -6.68
C ASN A 134 22.63 4.25 -8.11
N SER A 135 21.92 5.33 -8.46
CA SER A 135 22.14 6.03 -9.73
C SER A 135 23.58 6.54 -9.81
N ASN A 136 24.21 6.34 -10.96
CA ASN A 136 25.61 6.67 -11.17
C ASN A 136 25.79 7.33 -12.53
N TYR A 137 25.93 8.66 -12.54
CA TYR A 137 26.19 9.40 -13.77
C TYR A 137 27.60 9.10 -14.31
N PRO A 138 27.77 8.90 -15.63
CA PRO A 138 26.75 8.95 -16.70
C PRO A 138 26.13 7.60 -17.06
N TYR A 139 26.43 6.52 -16.34
CA TYR A 139 26.19 5.16 -16.82
C TYR A 139 24.86 4.54 -16.40
N TYR A 140 24.26 5.00 -15.31
CA TYR A 140 23.05 4.40 -14.75
C TYR A 140 22.15 5.46 -14.09
N LEU A 141 20.89 5.45 -14.47
CA LEU A 141 19.84 6.27 -13.88
C LEU A 141 18.70 5.35 -13.45
N ALA A 142 18.39 5.37 -12.16
CA ALA A 142 17.19 4.77 -11.62
C ALA A 142 16.43 5.81 -10.81
N PHE A 143 15.11 5.76 -10.84
CA PHE A 143 14.26 6.61 -10.05
C PHE A 143 12.96 5.92 -9.74
N ILE A 144 12.27 6.46 -8.74
CA ILE A 144 11.00 5.96 -8.25
C ILE A 144 10.00 7.11 -8.30
N LEU A 145 8.77 6.79 -8.71
CA LEU A 145 7.67 7.72 -8.74
C LEU A 145 6.90 7.67 -7.42
N TRP A 146 6.80 8.81 -6.76
CA TRP A 146 6.04 9.00 -5.54
C TRP A 146 4.77 9.79 -5.80
N TYR A 147 3.76 9.59 -4.95
CA TYR A 147 2.50 10.34 -4.95
C TYR A 147 1.73 10.29 -6.28
N GLN A 148 1.81 9.18 -7.02
CA GLN A 148 0.90 8.99 -8.14
C GLN A 148 -0.55 8.92 -7.63
N GLN A 149 -1.38 9.82 -8.13
CA GLN A 149 -2.79 9.94 -7.73
C GLN A 149 -3.70 9.25 -8.75
N GLY A 150 -4.95 9.02 -8.35
CA GLY A 150 -5.95 8.38 -9.20
C GLY A 150 -5.92 6.85 -9.09
N ASP A 151 -6.54 6.19 -10.06
CA ASP A 151 -6.79 4.74 -10.08
C ASP A 151 -6.15 4.05 -11.31
N LYS A 152 -5.13 4.69 -11.89
CA LYS A 152 -4.46 4.22 -13.12
C LYS A 152 -3.06 3.75 -12.82
N ASP A 153 -2.64 2.71 -13.54
CA ASP A 153 -1.27 2.20 -13.48
C ASP A 153 -0.33 3.12 -14.26
N ILE A 154 0.91 3.24 -13.80
CA ILE A 154 2.01 3.76 -14.62
C ILE A 154 2.53 2.58 -15.46
N THR A 155 2.28 2.61 -16.76
CA THR A 155 2.65 1.51 -17.68
C THR A 155 3.87 1.82 -18.54
N ALA A 156 4.27 3.09 -18.62
CA ALA A 156 5.44 3.52 -19.36
C ALA A 156 6.02 4.82 -18.76
N VAL A 157 7.34 4.95 -18.80
CA VAL A 157 8.05 6.20 -18.54
C VAL A 157 9.04 6.42 -19.68
N GLN A 158 9.05 7.63 -20.23
CA GLN A 158 9.95 8.03 -21.30
C GLN A 158 10.75 9.26 -20.83
N LEU A 159 12.05 9.25 -21.11
CA LEU A 159 12.96 10.35 -20.81
C LEU A 159 13.43 10.94 -22.13
N CYS A 160 13.46 12.26 -22.20
CA CYS A 160 13.98 12.99 -23.36
C CYS A 160 15.04 13.97 -22.85
N GLU A 161 16.27 13.83 -23.34
CA GLU A 161 17.35 14.77 -23.07
C GLU A 161 17.22 15.96 -24.03
N THR A 162 17.06 17.16 -23.49
CA THR A 162 17.07 18.38 -24.30
C THR A 162 18.49 18.88 -24.45
N GLN A 163 19.03 18.85 -25.67
CA GLN A 163 20.29 19.54 -25.97
C GLN A 163 20.02 21.05 -26.00
N ASN A 164 20.50 21.77 -24.99
CA ASN A 164 20.60 23.23 -25.06
C ASN A 164 21.89 23.55 -25.84
N PHE A 165 21.71 23.95 -27.10
CA PHE A 165 22.80 24.50 -27.94
C PHE A 165 23.21 25.89 -27.45
#